data_AF-A0A956QR64-F1
#
_entry.id   AF-A0A956QR64-F1
#
_cell.length_a   1.000
_cell.length_b   1.000
_cell.length_c   1.000
_cell.angle_alpha   90.00
_cell.angle_beta   90.00
_cell.angle_gamma   90.00
#
_symmetry.space_group_name_H-M   'P 1'
#
loop_
_entity.id
_entity.type
_entity.pdbx_description
1 polymer ?
#
loop_
_entity_poly.entity_id
_entity_poly.type
_entity_poly.pdbx_seq_one_letter_code
_entity_poly.pdbx_strand_id
1 'polypeptide(L)'
;MGLAGWFYLNPPVWLWVVVATGSTVVFYLLKPHDTTPIPEGETPVSMMMLLPAIIILVASGYALDPMVSFAATASNLSKGLIGFFILSFLTSWPEFRTMLSLFRINRPEAAWLNCIISNITNLWLAAGGAIVGLLFLR
;
A
#
# COMPACT_ATOMS: atom_id res chain seq x y z
N MET A 1 -6.60 28.62 7.48
CA MET A 1 -5.97 28.95 6.17
C MET A 1 -4.45 28.74 6.21
N GLY A 2 -3.95 27.64 6.80
CA GLY A 2 -2.51 27.49 7.13
C GLY A 2 -1.85 26.15 6.79
N LEU A 3 -2.61 25.11 6.42
CA LEU A 3 -2.04 23.80 6.05
C LEU A 3 -1.85 23.63 4.53
N ALA A 4 -2.63 24.35 3.71
CA ALA A 4 -2.53 24.30 2.25
C ALA A 4 -1.30 25.06 1.70
N GLY A 5 -0.74 26.00 2.47
CA GLY A 5 0.44 26.78 2.05
C GLY A 5 1.76 25.99 2.09
N TRP A 6 1.82 24.91 2.86
CA TRP A 6 3.06 24.13 3.04
C TRP A 6 3.42 23.29 1.79
N PHE A 7 2.41 22.86 1.02
CA PHE A 7 2.60 22.15 -0.24
C PHE A 7 3.23 23.01 -1.34
N TYR A 8 3.12 24.35 -1.25
CA TYR A 8 3.68 25.27 -2.24
C TYR A 8 5.18 25.55 -2.07
N LEU A 9 5.79 25.14 -0.95
CA LEU A 9 7.18 25.47 -0.62
C LEU A 9 8.21 24.47 -1.17
N ASN A 10 7.78 23.49 -1.96
CA ASN A 10 8.62 22.42 -2.55
C ASN A 10 9.67 21.85 -1.56
N PRO A 11 9.25 21.37 -0.38
CA PRO A 11 10.18 20.89 0.63
C PRO A 11 10.96 19.65 0.14
N PRO A 12 12.22 19.51 0.54
CA PRO A 12 13.07 18.42 0.06
C PRO A 12 12.53 17.05 0.53
N VAL A 13 12.66 16.02 -0.33
CA VAL A 13 12.07 14.67 -0.15
C VAL A 13 12.43 14.05 1.20
N TRP A 14 13.64 14.29 1.72
CA TRP A 14 14.06 13.77 3.02
C TRP A 14 13.18 14.25 4.18
N LEU A 15 12.61 15.46 4.09
CA LEU A 15 11.74 16.02 5.11
C LEU A 15 10.41 15.26 5.15
N TRP A 16 9.87 14.86 4.00
CA TRP A 16 8.68 13.99 3.92
C TRP A 16 8.95 12.61 4.50
N VAL A 17 10.11 12.02 4.20
CA VAL A 17 10.51 10.72 4.75
C VAL A 17 10.61 10.80 6.27
N VAL A 18 11.25 11.85 6.81
CA VAL A 18 11.38 12.05 8.26
C VAL A 18 10.02 12.26 8.91
N VAL A 19 9.15 13.08 8.34
CA VAL A 19 7.81 13.34 8.89
C VAL A 19 6.96 12.07 8.88
N ALA A 20 6.92 11.34 7.77
CA ALA A 20 6.16 10.09 7.65
C ALA A 20 6.70 9.00 8.59
N THR A 21 8.02 8.87 8.70
CA THR A 21 8.64 7.90 9.61
C THR A 21 8.38 8.31 11.06
N GLY A 22 8.58 9.58 11.40
CA GLY A 22 8.33 10.12 12.73
C GLY A 22 6.87 9.97 13.16
N SER A 23 5.92 10.30 12.29
CA SER A 23 4.49 10.11 12.59
C SER A 23 4.16 8.63 12.80
N THR A 24 4.73 7.73 11.99
CA THR A 24 4.52 6.28 12.13
C THR A 24 5.05 5.76 13.46
N VAL A 25 6.26 6.18 13.88
CA VAL A 25 6.83 5.82 15.17
C VAL A 25 5.98 6.36 16.32
N VAL A 26 5.54 7.61 16.23
CA VAL A 26 4.67 8.23 17.25
C VAL A 26 3.35 7.44 17.37
N PHE A 27 2.68 7.13 16.27
CA PHE A 27 1.45 6.34 16.30
C PHE A 27 1.68 4.91 16.81
N TYR A 28 2.83 4.31 16.52
CA TYR A 28 3.18 2.99 17.05
C TYR A 28 3.36 3.02 18.57
N LEU A 29 4.03 4.06 19.10
CA LEU A 29 4.22 4.23 20.54
C LEU A 29 2.94 4.60 21.27
N LEU A 30 2.05 5.34 20.62
CA LEU A 30 0.73 5.71 21.15
C LEU A 30 -0.33 4.63 20.95
N LYS A 31 -0.02 3.55 20.21
CA LYS A 31 -0.96 2.47 19.92
C LYS A 31 -1.43 1.85 21.24
N PRO A 32 -2.72 1.95 21.60
CA PRO A 32 -3.26 1.27 22.77
C PRO A 32 -3.00 -0.23 22.64
N HIS A 33 -2.65 -0.89 23.74
CA HIS A 33 -2.43 -2.32 23.72
C HIS A 33 -3.76 -3.00 23.43
N ASP A 34 -3.89 -3.64 22.27
CA ASP A 34 -5.10 -4.39 21.89
C ASP A 34 -5.31 -5.53 22.91
N THR A 35 -6.27 -5.38 23.83
CA THR A 35 -6.64 -6.41 24.82
C THR A 35 -7.59 -7.46 24.26
N THR A 36 -7.90 -7.40 22.95
CA THR A 36 -8.69 -8.43 22.28
C THR A 36 -7.92 -9.76 22.36
N PRO A 37 -8.51 -10.82 22.92
CA PRO A 37 -7.86 -12.13 22.97
C PRO A 37 -7.43 -12.51 21.54
N ILE A 38 -6.14 -12.75 21.36
CA ILE A 38 -5.59 -13.25 20.10
C ILE A 38 -6.34 -14.55 19.79
N PRO A 39 -7.02 -14.69 18.63
CA PRO A 39 -7.69 -15.93 18.28
C PRO A 39 -6.71 -17.10 18.39
N GLU A 40 -7.10 -18.16 19.10
CA GLU A 40 -6.28 -19.37 19.23
C GLU A 40 -5.89 -19.89 17.84
N GLY A 41 -4.61 -19.75 17.47
CA GLY A 41 -4.08 -20.15 16.16
C GLY A 41 -3.38 -19.06 15.36
N GLU A 42 -3.44 -17.78 15.77
CA GLU A 42 -2.61 -16.73 15.16
C GLU A 42 -1.19 -16.79 15.73
N THR A 43 -0.24 -17.28 14.92
CA THR A 43 1.17 -17.20 15.26
C THR A 43 1.61 -15.74 15.13
N PRO A 44 2.31 -15.18 16.14
CA PRO A 44 2.90 -13.85 15.98
C PRO A 44 3.87 -13.92 14.81
N VAL A 45 3.60 -13.11 13.78
CA VAL A 45 4.49 -13.01 12.62
C VAL A 45 5.83 -12.50 13.13
N SER A 46 6.81 -13.39 13.16
CA SER A 46 8.15 -13.08 13.65
C SER A 46 8.74 -11.95 12.81
N MET A 47 9.45 -11.02 13.46
CA MET A 47 10.24 -9.98 12.78
C MET A 47 11.17 -10.58 11.69
N MET A 48 11.57 -11.84 11.87
CA MET A 48 12.34 -12.61 10.88
C MET A 48 11.62 -12.86 9.56
N MET A 49 10.28 -12.81 9.52
CA MET A 49 9.50 -12.98 8.28
C MET A 49 9.46 -11.70 7.42
N LEU A 50 9.85 -10.56 7.97
CA LEU A 50 9.82 -9.28 7.26
C LEU A 50 10.88 -9.21 6.14
N LEU A 51 12.11 -9.67 6.42
CA LEU A 51 13.19 -9.77 5.44
C LEU A 51 12.83 -10.63 4.21
N PRO A 52 12.40 -11.90 4.35
CA PRO A 52 12.01 -12.71 3.21
C PRO A 52 10.79 -12.14 2.50
N ALA A 53 9.84 -11.51 3.20
CA ALA A 53 8.70 -10.85 2.57
C ALA A 53 9.14 -9.69 1.65
N ILE A 54 10.08 -8.85 2.09
CA ILE A 54 10.65 -7.76 1.27
C ILE A 54 11.37 -8.34 0.04
N ILE A 55 12.19 -9.38 0.23
CA ILE A 55 12.94 -10.00 -0.88
C ILE A 55 11.96 -10.52 -1.94
N ILE A 56 10.93 -11.25 -1.52
CA ILE A 56 9.90 -11.78 -2.43
C ILE A 56 9.13 -10.65 -3.12
N LEU A 57 8.75 -9.60 -2.39
CA LEU A 57 8.07 -8.43 -2.94
C LEU A 57 8.90 -7.76 -4.04
N VAL A 58 10.19 -7.50 -3.78
CA VAL A 58 11.07 -6.86 -4.75
C VAL A 58 11.31 -7.78 -5.95
N ALA A 59 11.61 -9.06 -5.72
CA ALA A 59 11.86 -10.03 -6.78
C ALA A 59 10.63 -10.23 -7.70
N SER A 60 9.44 -10.37 -7.11
CA SER A 60 8.18 -10.44 -7.88
C SER A 60 7.90 -9.14 -8.64
N GLY A 61 8.24 -7.99 -8.06
CA GLY A 61 8.24 -6.69 -8.72
C GLY A 61 9.06 -6.66 -10.01
N TYR A 62 10.30 -7.14 -9.97
CA TYR A 62 11.16 -7.22 -11.16
C TYR A 62 10.67 -8.24 -12.19
N ALA A 63 10.07 -9.35 -11.74
CA ALA A 63 9.53 -10.38 -12.62
C ALA A 63 8.25 -9.96 -13.37
N LEU A 64 7.62 -8.83 -13.00
CA LEU A 64 6.38 -8.36 -13.64
C LEU A 64 6.58 -7.89 -15.08
N ASP A 65 7.67 -7.20 -15.41
CA ASP A 65 7.87 -6.63 -16.75
C ASP A 65 7.85 -7.66 -17.90
N PRO A 66 8.56 -8.80 -17.80
CA PRO A 66 8.47 -9.84 -18.83
C PRO A 66 7.09 -10.49 -18.90
N MET A 67 6.40 -10.64 -17.76
CA MET A 67 5.04 -11.22 -17.72
C MET A 67 4.01 -10.30 -18.39
N VAL A 68 4.09 -8.99 -18.12
CA VAL A 68 3.25 -7.97 -18.77
C VAL A 68 3.53 -7.93 -20.27
N SER A 69 4.80 -8.03 -20.68
CA SER A 69 5.19 -8.04 -22.10
C SER A 69 4.63 -9.26 -22.83
N PHE A 70 4.72 -10.44 -22.22
CA PHE A 70 4.13 -11.68 -22.75
C PHE A 70 2.60 -11.61 -22.84
N ALA A 71 1.95 -11.09 -21.80
CA ALA A 71 0.50 -10.92 -21.80
C ALA A 71 0.06 -9.95 -22.90
N ALA A 72 0.80 -8.86 -23.13
CA ALA A 72 0.49 -7.87 -24.16
C ALA A 72 0.58 -8.44 -25.58
N THR A 73 1.62 -9.23 -25.87
CA THR A 73 1.76 -9.88 -27.18
C THR A 73 0.68 -10.95 -27.41
N ALA A 74 0.30 -11.70 -26.38
CA ALA A 74 -0.72 -12.75 -26.48
C ALA A 74 -2.16 -12.19 -26.60
N SER A 75 -2.46 -11.07 -25.95
CA SER A 75 -3.81 -10.50 -25.88
C SER A 75 -4.06 -9.33 -26.85
N ASN A 76 -3.05 -8.90 -27.59
CA ASN A 76 -3.11 -7.76 -28.52
C ASN A 76 -3.55 -6.44 -27.84
N LEU A 77 -3.34 -6.34 -26.52
CA LEU A 77 -3.60 -5.16 -25.71
C LEU A 77 -2.31 -4.37 -25.49
N SER A 78 -2.45 -3.08 -25.20
CA SER A 78 -1.27 -2.25 -24.92
C SER A 78 -0.57 -2.70 -23.63
N LYS A 79 0.77 -2.75 -23.67
CA LYS A 79 1.62 -3.09 -22.51
C LYS A 79 1.29 -2.21 -21.31
N GLY A 80 1.00 -0.93 -21.54
CA GLY A 80 0.62 0.02 -20.49
C GLY A 80 -0.72 -0.29 -19.83
N LEU A 81 -1.73 -0.71 -20.61
CA LEU A 81 -3.04 -1.07 -20.05
C LEU A 81 -2.96 -2.31 -19.17
N ILE A 82 -2.27 -3.35 -19.64
CA ILE A 82 -2.08 -4.59 -18.86
C ILE A 82 -1.25 -4.31 -17.61
N GLY A 83 -0.16 -3.54 -17.75
CA GLY A 83 0.66 -3.14 -16.61
C GLY A 83 -0.14 -2.40 -15.55
N PHE A 84 -0.99 -1.45 -15.98
CA PHE A 84 -1.89 -0.73 -15.08
C PHE A 84 -2.86 -1.69 -14.34
N PHE A 85 -3.58 -2.54 -15.07
CA PHE A 85 -4.53 -3.48 -14.45
C PHE A 85 -3.85 -4.44 -13.46
N ILE A 86 -2.73 -5.04 -13.86
CA ILE A 86 -2.00 -5.99 -13.00
C ILE A 86 -1.46 -5.27 -11.77
N LEU A 87 -0.87 -4.08 -11.93
CA LEU A 87 -0.33 -3.33 -10.81
C LEU A 87 -1.44 -2.94 -9.82
N SER A 88 -2.54 -2.37 -10.31
CA SER A 88 -3.70 -2.01 -9.47
C SER A 88 -4.33 -3.20 -8.76
N PHE A 89 -4.34 -4.37 -9.42
CA PHE A 89 -4.85 -5.60 -8.83
C PHE A 89 -3.92 -6.13 -7.72
N LEU A 90 -2.60 -6.18 -7.99
CA LEU A 90 -1.62 -6.67 -7.03
C LEU A 90 -1.53 -5.78 -5.79
N THR A 91 -1.64 -4.46 -5.94
CA THR A 91 -1.63 -3.53 -4.80
C THR A 91 -2.92 -3.54 -3.99
N SER A 92 -4.02 -4.12 -4.50
CA SER A 92 -5.30 -4.26 -3.79
C SER A 92 -5.55 -5.68 -3.26
N TRP A 93 -4.66 -6.62 -3.59
CA TRP A 93 -4.78 -8.03 -3.24
C TRP A 93 -4.63 -8.28 -1.73
N PRO A 94 -3.66 -7.68 -1.01
CA PRO A 94 -3.56 -7.82 0.44
C PRO A 94 -4.82 -7.37 1.18
N GLU A 95 -5.43 -6.26 0.76
CA GLU A 95 -6.64 -5.68 1.34
C GLU A 95 -7.85 -6.57 1.09
N PHE A 96 -7.95 -7.14 -0.11
CA PHE A 96 -8.99 -8.13 -0.43
C PHE A 96 -8.87 -9.37 0.46
N ARG A 97 -7.65 -9.88 0.68
CA ARG A 97 -7.40 -11.01 1.59
C ARG A 97 -7.85 -10.67 3.02
N THR A 98 -7.47 -9.50 3.52
CA THR A 98 -7.86 -9.04 4.87
C THR A 98 -9.37 -8.89 4.98
N MET A 99 -10.03 -8.31 3.98
CA MET A 99 -11.49 -8.19 3.93
C MET A 99 -12.17 -9.57 4.00
N LEU A 100 -11.68 -10.54 3.22
CA LEU A 100 -12.20 -11.90 3.24
C LEU A 100 -12.02 -12.57 4.62
N SER A 101 -10.88 -12.32 5.27
CA SER A 101 -10.63 -12.80 6.64
C SER A 101 -11.61 -12.20 7.64
N LEU A 102 -11.89 -10.91 7.55
CA LEU A 102 -12.84 -10.20 8.42
C LEU A 102 -14.27 -10.70 8.24
N PHE A 103 -14.68 -10.99 7.01
CA PHE A 103 -15.97 -11.64 6.75
C PHE A 103 -16.03 -13.05 7.38
N ARG A 104 -14.95 -13.83 7.31
CA ARG A 104 -14.90 -15.18 7.90
C ARG A 104 -15.03 -15.18 9.43
N ILE A 105 -14.56 -14.14 10.10
CA ILE A 105 -14.68 -13.99 11.56
C ILE A 105 -15.93 -13.19 11.99
N ASN A 106 -16.91 -13.02 11.10
CA ASN A 106 -18.16 -12.27 11.35
C ASN A 106 -17.94 -10.83 11.85
N ARG A 107 -16.98 -10.12 11.25
CA ARG A 107 -16.71 -8.68 11.48
C ARG A 107 -16.97 -7.85 10.21
N PRO A 108 -18.20 -7.84 9.66
CA PRO A 108 -18.51 -7.13 8.42
C PRO A 108 -18.27 -5.61 8.52
N GLU A 109 -18.47 -5.01 9.70
CA GLU A 109 -18.18 -3.60 9.96
C GLU A 109 -16.70 -3.26 9.73
N ALA A 110 -15.79 -4.11 10.21
CA ALA A 110 -14.36 -3.95 9.99
C ALA A 110 -13.99 -4.22 8.53
N ALA A 111 -14.67 -5.17 7.86
CA ALA A 111 -14.44 -5.46 6.45
C ALA A 111 -14.79 -4.25 5.56
N TRP A 112 -15.90 -3.56 5.84
CA TRP A 112 -16.28 -2.33 5.15
C TRP A 112 -15.30 -1.19 5.40
N LEU A 113 -14.87 -1.00 6.65
CA LEU A 113 -13.87 0.00 6.99
C LEU A 113 -12.54 -0.26 6.27
N ASN A 114 -12.08 -1.52 6.22
CA ASN A 114 -10.90 -1.91 5.47
C ASN A 114 -11.02 -1.57 3.97
N CYS A 115 -12.19 -1.79 3.37
CA CYS A 115 -12.44 -1.42 1.97
C CYS A 115 -12.37 0.10 1.73
N ILE A 116 -13.10 0.87 2.55
CA ILE A 116 -13.26 2.32 2.35
C ILE A 116 -11.94 3.04 2.60
N ILE A 117 -11.27 2.77 3.72
CA ILE A 117 -10.05 3.47 4.11
C ILE A 117 -8.91 3.13 3.14
N SER A 118 -8.81 1.88 2.68
CA SER A 118 -7.77 1.47 1.74
C SER A 118 -7.94 2.13 0.37
N ASN A 119 -9.16 2.20 -0.16
CA ASN A 119 -9.43 2.87 -1.44
C ASN A 119 -9.13 4.38 -1.37
N ILE A 120 -9.51 5.04 -0.27
CA ILE A 120 -9.16 6.45 -0.05
C ILE A 120 -7.64 6.59 -0.02
N THR A 121 -6.95 5.77 0.76
CA THR A 121 -5.48 5.81 0.89
C THR A 121 -4.79 5.60 -0.47
N ASN A 122 -5.24 4.63 -1.25
CA ASN A 122 -4.69 4.35 -2.59
C ASN A 122 -4.87 5.53 -3.55
N LEU A 123 -6.03 6.20 -3.52
CA LEU A 123 -6.26 7.40 -4.34
C LEU A 123 -5.35 8.56 -3.91
N TRP A 124 -5.20 8.80 -2.61
CA TRP A 124 -4.31 9.85 -2.09
C TRP A 124 -2.85 9.58 -2.43
N LEU A 125 -2.38 8.33 -2.30
CA LEU A 125 -1.01 7.94 -2.67
C LEU A 125 -0.76 8.07 -4.17
N ALA A 126 -1.71 7.61 -5.00
CA ALA A 126 -1.59 7.74 -6.45
C ALA A 126 -1.58 9.21 -6.91
N ALA A 127 -2.48 10.03 -6.37
CA ALA A 127 -2.53 11.46 -6.67
C ALA A 127 -1.27 12.19 -6.17
N GLY A 128 -0.83 11.91 -4.94
CA GLY A 128 0.40 12.47 -4.39
C GLY A 128 1.63 12.09 -5.20
N GLY A 129 1.76 10.81 -5.57
CA GLY A 129 2.85 10.33 -6.44
C GLY A 129 2.85 10.98 -7.81
N ALA A 130 1.68 11.16 -8.43
CA ALA A 130 1.55 11.85 -9.71
C ALA A 130 1.95 13.34 -9.61
N ILE A 131 1.52 14.04 -8.56
CA ILE A 131 1.89 15.44 -8.30
C ILE A 131 3.41 15.58 -8.12
N VAL A 132 4.01 14.71 -7.29
CA VAL A 132 5.46 14.69 -7.09
C VAL A 132 6.16 14.43 -8.42
N GLY A 133 5.75 13.41 -9.18
CA GLY A 133 6.31 13.14 -10.50
C GLY A 133 6.28 14.35 -11.43
N LEU A 134 5.17 15.08 -11.48
CA LEU A 134 5.03 16.30 -12.29
C LEU A 134 5.91 17.47 -11.81
N LEU A 135 6.17 17.57 -10.51
CA LEU A 135 7.03 18.61 -9.94
C LEU A 135 8.52 18.36 -10.14
N PHE A 136 8.95 17.08 -10.19
CA PHE A 136 10.35 16.69 -10.38
C PHE A 136 10.75 16.43 -11.85
N LEU A 137 9.79 16.20 -12.74
CA LEU A 137 10.01 16.04 -14.20
C LEU A 137 9.83 17.34 -15.00
N ARG A 138 9.63 18.47 -14.32
CA ARG A 138 9.75 19.84 -14.86
C ARG A 138 11.11 20.43 -14.48
#